data_AF-A0A1N6DMR1-F1
#
_entry.id   AF-A0A1N6DMR1-F1
#
_cell.length_a   1.000
_cell.length_b   1.000
_cell.length_c   1.000
_cell.angle_alpha   90.00
_cell.angle_beta   90.00
_cell.angle_gamma   90.00
#
_symmetry.space_group_name_H-M   'P 1'
#
loop_
_entity.id
_entity.type
_entity.pdbx_description
1 polymer ?
#
loop_
_entity_poly.entity_id
_entity_poly.type
_entity_poly.pdbx_seq_one_letter_code
_entity_poly.pdbx_strand_id
1 'polypeptide(L)' 'MPRPESKRIQGKIKAYAEDPESQRNNMKALKGSKYIRLRVGDWRVIIDERGGVSQ' A
#
# COMPACT_ATOMS: atom_id res chain seq x y z
N MET A 1 6.95 -10.45 12.88
CA MET A 1 5.93 -9.40 13.06
C MET A 1 4.99 -9.82 14.17
N PRO A 2 4.58 -8.93 15.10
CA PRO A 2 3.46 -9.19 15.98
C PRO A 2 2.16 -9.35 15.17
N ARG A 3 1.30 -10.31 15.54
CA ARG A 3 -0.01 -10.58 14.89
C ARG A 3 -0.89 -9.34 14.62
N PRO A 4 -0.95 -8.30 15.49
CA PRO A 4 -1.80 -7.12 15.23
C PRO A 4 -1.35 -6.26 14.04
N GLU A 5 -0.04 -6.11 13.79
CA GLU A 5 0.44 -5.31 12.65
C GLU A 5 0.08 -5.94 11.31
N SER A 6 0.17 -7.27 11.18
CA SER A 6 -0.14 -7.94 9.92
C SER A 6 -1.59 -7.75 9.50
N LYS A 7 -2.54 -7.78 10.45
CA LYS A 7 -3.97 -7.51 10.17
C LYS A 7 -4.21 -6.06 9.75
N ARG A 8 -3.52 -5.11 10.39
CA ARG A 8 -3.58 -3.69 10.02
C ARG A 8 -3.06 -3.44 8.61
N ILE A 9 -1.95 -4.10 8.24
CA ILE A 9 -1.38 -4.00 6.89
C ILE A 9 -2.35 -4.56 5.85
N GLN A 10 -2.85 -5.78 6.05
CA GLN A 10 -3.81 -6.41 5.13
C GLN A 10 -5.10 -5.58 4.98
N GLY A 11 -5.66 -5.06 6.08
CA GLY A 11 -6.86 -4.23 6.03
C GLY A 11 -6.66 -2.94 5.23
N LYS A 12 -5.50 -2.29 5.37
CA LYS A 12 -5.20 -1.04 4.64
C LYS A 12 -4.89 -1.27 3.16
N ILE A 13 -4.26 -2.41 2.83
CA ILE A 13 -4.07 -2.84 1.43
C ILE A 13 -5.43 -3.12 0.78
N LYS A 14 -6.33 -3.82 1.48
CA LYS A 14 -7.68 -4.09 0.97
C LYS A 14 -8.46 -2.80 0.74
N ALA A 15 -8.44 -1.87 1.70
CA ALA A 15 -9.09 -0.57 1.56
C ALA A 15 -8.51 0.26 0.39
N TYR A 16 -7.19 0.18 0.15
CA TYR A 16 -6.58 0.80 -1.03
C TYR A 16 -7.04 0.13 -2.34
N ALA A 17 -7.18 -1.20 -2.36
CA ALA A 17 -7.66 -1.92 -3.55
C ALA A 17 -9.15 -1.65 -3.84
N GLU A 18 -9.97 -1.43 -2.81
CA GLU A 18 -11.39 -1.08 -2.95
C GLU A 18 -11.59 0.39 -3.30
N ASP A 19 -10.85 1.31 -2.67
CA ASP A 19 -10.91 2.74 -2.94
C ASP A 19 -9.53 3.41 -2.84
N PRO A 20 -8.80 3.49 -3.98
CA PRO A 20 -7.50 4.15 -4.04
C PRO A 20 -7.60 5.65 -3.71
N GLU A 21 -8.67 6.33 -4.12
CA GLU A 21 -8.84 7.77 -3.94
C GLU A 21 -8.88 8.13 -2.45
N SER A 22 -9.59 7.34 -1.65
CA SER A 22 -9.65 7.48 -0.19
C SER A 22 -8.28 7.35 0.51
N GLN A 23 -7.31 6.70 -0.12
CA GLN A 23 -5.95 6.54 0.44
C GLN A 23 -4.94 7.55 -0.11
N ARG A 24 -5.33 8.52 -0.95
CA ARG A 24 -4.43 9.50 -1.57
C ARG A 24 -3.49 10.19 -0.58
N ASN A 25 -3.96 10.54 0.61
CA ASN A 25 -3.14 11.18 1.65
C ASN A 25 -2.01 10.29 2.18
N ASN A 26 -2.17 8.96 2.10
CA ASN A 26 -1.18 7.98 2.53
C ASN A 26 -0.28 7.52 1.40
N MET A 27 -0.55 7.96 0.16
CA MET A 27 0.17 7.58 -1.04
C MET A 27 1.11 8.67 -1.50
N LYS A 28 2.32 8.28 -1.90
CA LYS A 28 3.23 9.14 -2.66
C LYS A 28 3.88 8.36 -3.77
N ALA A 29 3.78 8.88 -4.99
CA ALA A 29 4.56 8.38 -6.11
C ALA A 29 6.05 8.56 -5.82
N LEU A 30 6.84 7.52 -6.13
CA LEU A 30 8.29 7.61 -6.05
C LEU A 30 8.82 8.37 -7.27
N LYS A 31 9.63 9.41 -7.03
CA LYS A 31 10.25 10.17 -8.12
C LYS A 31 11.13 9.25 -8.97
N GLY A 32 10.95 9.30 -10.28
CA GLY A 32 11.71 8.47 -11.22
C GLY A 32 11.26 7.01 -11.29
N SER A 33 10.07 6.67 -10.77
CA SER A 33 9.54 5.32 -10.85
C SER A 33 8.02 5.26 -11.04
N LYS A 34 7.55 4.12 -11.53
CA LYS A 34 6.12 3.77 -11.65
C LYS A 34 5.51 3.21 -10.36
N TYR A 35 6.32 3.14 -9.30
CA TYR A 35 5.88 2.60 -8.02
C TYR A 35 5.28 3.70 -7.13
N ILE A 36 4.23 3.33 -6.40
CA ILE A 36 3.59 4.14 -5.38
C ILE A 36 4.03 3.64 -4.00
N ARG A 37 4.35 4.56 -3.09
CA ARG A 37 4.58 4.25 -1.68
C ARG A 37 3.31 4.51 -0.88
N LEU A 38 2.77 3.48 -0.23
CA LEU A 38 1.68 3.57 0.73
C LEU A 38 2.21 3.50 2.17
N ARG A 39 1.82 4.46 3.01
CA ARG A 39 2.17 4.48 4.45
C ARG A 39 1.15 3.71 5.28
N VAL A 40 1.61 2.70 6.01
CA VAL A 40 0.79 1.89 6.93
C VAL A 40 1.41 1.87 8.32
N GLY A 41 1.01 2.82 9.18
CA GLY A 41 1.65 3.01 10.48
C GLY A 41 3.14 3.31 10.29
N ASP A 42 4.00 2.46 10.85
CA ASP A 42 5.47 2.50 10.70
C ASP A 42 5.99 1.82 9.44
N TRP A 43 5.11 1.11 8.72
CA TRP A 43 5.47 0.34 7.53
C TRP A 43 5.27 1.16 6.24
N ARG A 44 6.11 0.88 5.25
CA ARG A 44 6.10 1.50 3.92
C ARG A 44 5.91 0.39 2.90
N VAL A 45 4.72 0.32 2.31
CA VAL A 45 4.37 -0.65 1.27
C VAL A 45 4.67 -0.03 -0.08
N ILE A 46 5.36 -0.75 -0.96
CA ILE A 46 5.59 -0.34 -2.34
C ILE A 46 4.58 -1.08 -3.22
N ILE A 47 3.85 -0.32 -4.03
CA ILE A 47 2.78 -0.79 -4.90
C ILE A 47 3.24 -0.56 -6.34
N ASP A 48 3.16 -1.59 -7.17
CA ASP A 48 3.29 -1.47 -8.62
C ASP A 48 1.89 -1.46 -9.22
N GLU A 49 1.51 -0.38 -9.89
CA GLU A 49 0.20 -0.28 -10.56
C GLU A 49 0.10 -1.22 -11.78
N ARG A 50 1.22 -1.83 -12.21
CA ARG A 50 1.15 -3.03 -13.07
C ARG A 50 0.71 -4.19 -12.18
N GLY A 51 -0.59 -4.42 -12.08
CA GLY A 51 -1.22 -5.44 -11.23
C GLY A 51 -0.79 -6.89 -11.51
N GLY A 52 0.47 -7.22 -11.28
CA GLY A 52 1.00 -8.58 -11.32
C GLY A 52 1.36 -9.01 -9.90
N VAL A 53 0.40 -9.58 -9.18
CA VAL A 53 0.72 -10.53 -8.11
C VAL A 53 1.43 -11.71 -8.77
N SER A 54 2.77 -11.69 -8.80
CA SER A 54 3.51 -12.93 -9.07
C SER A 54 3.38 -13.78 -7.81
N GLN A 55 2.66 -14.88 -7.99
CA GLN A 55 2.35 -15.92 -7.01
C GLN A 55 3.61 -16.56 -6.43
#